data_AF-A0A960ZUD8-F1
#
_entry.id   AF-A0A960ZUD8-F1
#
_cell.length_a   1.000
_cell.length_b   1.000
_cell.length_c   1.000
_cell.angle_alpha   90.00
_cell.angle_beta   90.00
_cell.angle_gamma   90.00
#
_symmetry.space_group_name_H-M   'P 1'
#
loop_
_entity.id
_entity.type
_entity.pdbx_description
1 polymer ?
#
loop_
_entity_poly.entity_id
_entity_poly.type
_entity_poly.pdbx_seq_one_letter_code
_entity_poly.pdbx_strand_id
1 'polypeptide(L)' 'MPHIYQNWRDEDNRRFILNEIAWTAKLEVPPESVETALPDLATLQPASADSTPRPPKPKNTSAQPK' A
#
# COMPACT_ATOMS: atom_id res chain seq x y z
N MET A 1 5.46 4.27 9.18
CA MET A 1 4.04 3.96 8.92
C MET A 1 4.00 2.59 8.24
N PRO A 2 3.33 1.55 8.78
CA PRO A 2 3.34 0.24 8.15
C PRO A 2 2.31 0.20 7.01
N HIS A 3 2.72 0.58 5.81
CA HIS A 3 1.90 0.61 4.57
C HIS A 3 2.05 -0.67 3.70
N ILE A 4 2.39 -1.81 4.28
CA ILE A 4 3.28 -2.72 3.55
C ILE A 4 2.59 -3.57 2.46
N TYR A 5 1.25 -3.68 2.41
CA TYR A 5 0.58 -4.49 1.37
C TYR A 5 -0.69 -3.89 0.74
N GLN A 6 -1.16 -2.71 1.16
CA GLN A 6 -2.37 -2.11 0.56
C GLN A 6 -2.12 -1.71 -0.90
N ASN A 7 -0.97 -1.12 -1.19
CA ASN A 7 -0.59 -0.75 -2.56
C ASN A 7 -0.39 -2.00 -3.45
N TRP A 8 -0.08 -3.15 -2.85
CA TRP A 8 0.00 -4.43 -3.58
C TRP A 8 -1.37 -4.99 -3.93
N ARG A 9 -2.49 -4.48 -3.39
CA ARG A 9 -3.85 -4.85 -3.86
C ARG A 9 -4.21 -4.16 -5.17
N ASP A 10 -3.67 -2.96 -5.40
CA ASP A 10 -3.85 -2.23 -6.64
C ASP A 10 -3.06 -2.88 -7.78
N GLU A 11 -3.76 -3.32 -8.82
CA GLU A 11 -3.17 -3.99 -9.96
C GLU A 11 -2.31 -3.05 -10.80
N ASP A 12 -2.71 -1.79 -10.97
CA ASP A 12 -1.96 -0.82 -11.76
C ASP A 12 -0.62 -0.51 -11.09
N ASN A 13 -0.61 -0.41 -9.77
CA ASN A 13 0.63 -0.25 -9.01
C ASN A 13 1.54 -1.49 -9.14
N ARG A 14 0.99 -2.71 -9.12
CA ARG A 14 1.80 -3.93 -9.35
C ARG A 14 2.40 -3.94 -10.75
N ARG A 15 1.59 -3.65 -11.77
CA ARG A 15 2.05 -3.58 -13.18
C ARG A 15 3.15 -2.55 -13.35
N PHE A 16 2.99 -1.36 -12.76
CA PHE A 16 3.99 -0.31 -12.79
C PHE A 16 5.33 -0.77 -12.22
N ILE A 17 5.34 -1.28 -10.99
CA ILE A 17 6.57 -1.74 -10.31
C ILE A 17 7.23 -2.89 -11.08
N LEU A 18 6.46 -3.85 -11.58
CA LEU A 18 7.02 -5.02 -12.28
C LEU A 18 7.55 -4.67 -13.67
N ASN A 19 6.89 -3.76 -14.39
CA ASN A 19 7.38 -3.22 -15.65
C ASN A 19 8.70 -2.46 -15.43
N GLU A 20 8.81 -1.66 -14.35
CA GLU A 20 10.07 -0.98 -13.99
C GLU A 20 11.20 -1.98 -13.69
N ILE A 21 10.92 -3.08 -12.99
CA ILE A 21 11.92 -4.13 -12.71
C ILE A 21 12.39 -4.78 -14.01
N ALA A 22 11.47 -5.17 -14.90
CA ALA A 22 11.82 -5.75 -16.19
C ALA A 22 12.68 -4.77 -17.02
N TRP A 23 12.30 -3.50 -17.05
CA TRP A 23 13.03 -2.46 -17.76
C TRP A 23 14.43 -2.21 -17.19
N THR A 24 14.57 -2.10 -15.87
CA THR A 24 15.88 -1.90 -15.21
C THR A 24 16.79 -3.11 -15.33
N ALA A 25 16.23 -4.32 -15.45
CA ALA A 25 16.96 -5.54 -15.79
C ALA A 25 17.36 -5.63 -17.28
N LYS A 26 17.03 -4.63 -18.09
CA LYS A 26 17.22 -4.60 -19.56
C LYS A 26 16.50 -5.75 -20.28
N LEU A 27 15.39 -6.22 -19.71
CA LEU A 27 14.48 -7.15 -20.37
C LEU A 27 13.45 -6.36 -21.18
N GLU A 28 12.87 -7.02 -22.17
CA GLU A 28 11.75 -6.47 -22.92
C GLU A 28 10.49 -6.44 -22.03
N VAL A 29 9.82 -5.29 -21.98
CA VAL A 29 8.57 -5.13 -21.24
C VAL A 29 7.42 -5.58 -22.14
N PRO A 30 6.53 -6.49 -21.69
CA PRO A 30 5.41 -6.96 -22.49
C PRO A 30 4.47 -5.82 -22.91
N PRO A 31 3.86 -5.87 -24.11
CA PRO A 31 2.89 -4.87 -24.56
C PRO A 31 1.67 -4.76 -23.63
N GLU A 32 1.23 -5.91 -23.11
CA GLU A 32 0.06 -6.02 -22.21
C GLU A 32 0.42 -5.82 -20.73
N SER A 33 1.65 -5.36 -20.42
CA SER A 33 2.23 -5.29 -19.08
C SER A 33 2.47 -6.65 -18.40
N VAL A 34 3.24 -6.64 -17.32
CA VAL A 34 3.48 -7.84 -16.51
C VAL A 34 2.23 -8.17 -15.67
N GLU A 35 1.59 -9.30 -15.97
CA GLU A 35 0.49 -9.86 -15.18
C GLU A 35 1.01 -10.68 -14.00
N THR A 36 0.33 -10.59 -12.85
CA THR A 36 0.67 -11.38 -11.66
C THR A 36 -0.57 -11.87 -10.94
N ALA A 37 -0.53 -13.13 -10.52
CA ALA A 37 -1.50 -13.70 -9.60
C ALA A 37 -1.23 -13.17 -8.18
N LEU A 38 -2.24 -12.58 -7.54
CA LEU A 38 -2.14 -12.15 -6.16
C LEU A 38 -2.28 -13.38 -5.24
N PRO A 39 -1.31 -13.66 -4.35
CA PRO A 39 -1.53 -14.65 -3.30
C PRO A 39 -2.59 -14.13 -2.31
N ASP A 40 -3.20 -15.03 -1.54
CA ASP A 40 -4.11 -14.61 -0.48
C ASP A 40 -3.33 -13.79 0.57
N LEU A 41 -3.50 -12.47 0.53
CA LEU A 41 -2.77 -11.55 1.40
C LEU A 41 -3.12 -11.78 2.88
N ALA A 42 -4.21 -12.47 3.21
CA ALA A 42 -4.56 -12.83 4.57
C ALA A 42 -3.62 -13.91 5.16
N THR A 43 -2.92 -14.68 4.32
CA THR A 43 -1.96 -15.71 4.76
C THR A 43 -0.59 -15.13 5.12
N LEU A 44 -0.32 -13.87 4.78
CA LEU A 44 0.92 -13.17 5.08
C LEU A 44 0.88 -12.58 6.51
N GLN A 45 0.97 -13.45 7.53
CA GLN A 45 1.08 -13.06 8.96
C GLN A 45 2.41 -13.52 9.60
N PRO A 46 2.98 -12.79 10.60
CA PRO A 46 2.27 -11.83 11.48
C PRO A 46 2.73 -10.35 11.41
N ALA A 47 1.79 -9.46 11.74
CA ALA A 47 1.98 -8.13 12.34
C ALA A 47 2.63 -6.98 11.54
N SER A 48 2.36 -6.83 10.24
CA SER A 48 2.37 -5.47 9.65
C SER A 48 1.05 -4.80 10.00
N ALA A 49 0.96 -4.36 11.26
CA ALA A 49 -0.25 -3.88 11.93
C ALA A 49 -1.10 -2.98 11.02
N ASP A 50 -2.33 -3.43 10.74
CA ASP A 50 -3.41 -2.53 10.40
C ASP A 50 -3.34 -1.33 11.34
N SER A 51 -3.27 -0.12 10.77
CA SER A 51 -3.23 1.08 11.57
C SER A 51 -4.53 1.15 12.35
N THR A 52 -4.49 0.81 13.64
CA THR A 52 -5.59 1.10 14.55
C THR A 52 -5.88 2.60 14.42
N PRO A 53 -7.14 3.01 14.16
CA PRO A 53 -7.48 4.41 14.02
C PRO A 53 -6.93 5.19 15.22
N ARG A 54 -6.23 6.30 14.94
CA ARG A 54 -5.73 7.17 16.01
C ARG A 54 -6.94 7.62 16.84
N PRO A 55 -6.95 7.44 18.16
CA PRO A 55 -8.05 7.94 18.98
C PRO A 55 -8.21 9.45 18.76
N PRO A 56 -9.44 9.96 18.65
CA PRO A 56 -9.68 11.37 18.34
C PRO A 56 -9.03 12.25 19.41
N LYS A 57 -8.30 13.28 18.97
CA LYS A 57 -7.63 14.24 19.85
C LYS A 57 -8.70 14.95 20.70
N PRO A 58 -8.57 15.03 22.04
CA PRO A 58 -9.53 15.75 22.86
C PRO A 58 -9.56 17.21 22.41
N LYS A 59 -10.75 17.69 22.05
CA LYS A 59 -10.97 19.10 21.73
C LYS A 59 -10.91 19.88 23.03
N ASN A 60 -9.80 20.59 23.27
CA ASN A 60 -9.77 21.61 24.31
C ASN A 60 -10.71 22.75 23.89
N THR A 61 -11.91 22.76 24.46
CA THR A 61 -12.81 23.91 24.44
C THR A 61 -12.19 25.00 25.31
N SER A 62 -11.36 25.86 24.73
CA SER A 62 -11.02 27.14 25.34
C SER A 62 -12.25 28.04 25.21
N ALA A 63 -13.13 28.01 26.22
CA ALA A 63 -14.12 29.04 26.40
C ALA A 63 -13.39 30.36 26.70
N GLN A 64 -13.34 31.27 25.72
CA GLN A 64 -13.02 32.67 25.97
C GLN A 64 -14.18 33.30 26.75
N PRO A 65 -13.96 33.86 27.96
CA PRO A 65 -14.94 34.73 28.56
C PRO A 65 -14.87 36.13 27.91
N LYS A 66 -16.05 36.74 27.91
CA LYS A 66 -16.51 37.95 27.23
C LYS A 66 -15.94 39.23 27.82
#